data_AF-A0A7X7FUL4-F1
#
_entry.id   AF-A0A7X7FUL4-F1
#
_cell.length_a   1.000
_cell.length_b   1.000
_cell.length_c   1.000
_cell.angle_alpha   90.00
_cell.angle_beta   90.00
_cell.angle_gamma   90.00
#
_symmetry.space_group_name_H-M   'P 1'
#
loop_
_entity.id
_entity.type
_entity.pdbx_description
1 polymer ?
#
loop_
_entity_poly.entity_id
_entity_poly.type
_entity_poly.pdbx_seq_one_letter_code
_entity_poly.pdbx_strand_id
1 'polypeptide(L)'
;MMKQDSFLYHPRHYKNIELWKDVTEEQWNNPEWQLRNSIRTVEQLKKVIHLNAHQEKEIKRTLESLHKEGKDAMRITPYYASLMQEDPFHPVMLAGEKSYKRLDPIFWQSVPTPANLLFPNTGVEGAMDEASRCFGAAYQRYPNRVALFVAENTSCASYCIHCQRAKSLDKTVDVNTLEINKGLFYIAQNKNINEVLVTGGDALMIGKNRLRYILEELGKISHLRVIRIASRVPVVLPMLITDELLHLINESANKYSKGIDKYVYFMTHINHYQEITNDLANAVKRIHRHGFTIRNQTVLLNHVNDYFKTLAETFRRMFWIGVHPYYLLQCHKEKGIVHFITPIQVGKLYMQQLQGWISGITIPRYAANVEGGGGKIVLMPSGHDTLNVQAKIDDKISESFADVSTWDGRIMYRYEALGRTDYKEFKAGVKIMDDFIGREKAFLPKLIIVDEKGNHIETTNRTKLPKLKTLKKAELLNYDLYINDMPLINPADAAEELEAKFRASAFNQNII
;
A
#
# COMPACT_ATOMS: atom_id res chain seq x y z
N MET A 1 -13.81 -27.18 -24.52
CA MET A 1 -13.26 -25.81 -24.50
C MET A 1 -13.86 -25.07 -23.33
N MET A 2 -13.12 -24.88 -22.24
CA MET A 2 -13.59 -24.05 -21.12
C MET A 2 -13.76 -22.62 -21.64
N LYS A 3 -14.96 -22.05 -21.47
CA LYS A 3 -15.19 -20.61 -21.71
C LYS A 3 -14.15 -19.85 -20.89
N GLN A 4 -13.33 -19.02 -21.54
CA GLN A 4 -12.40 -18.11 -20.89
C GLN A 4 -13.09 -17.41 -19.72
N ASP A 5 -12.49 -17.47 -18.52
CA ASP A 5 -13.00 -16.78 -17.34
C ASP A 5 -13.13 -15.29 -17.66
N SER A 6 -14.37 -14.84 -17.79
CA SER A 6 -14.75 -13.63 -18.53
C SER A 6 -14.34 -12.31 -17.86
N PHE A 7 -13.74 -12.36 -16.66
CA PHE A 7 -13.38 -11.16 -15.90
C PHE A 7 -11.88 -10.83 -15.94
N LEU A 8 -11.02 -11.74 -16.39
CA LEU A 8 -9.60 -11.45 -16.53
C LEU A 8 -9.36 -10.58 -17.78
N TYR A 9 -8.36 -9.71 -17.72
CA TYR A 9 -7.92 -8.99 -18.90
C TYR A 9 -7.08 -9.90 -19.80
N HIS A 10 -7.37 -9.87 -21.09
CA HIS A 10 -6.64 -10.61 -22.12
C HIS A 10 -5.73 -9.63 -22.87
N PRO A 11 -4.41 -9.63 -22.60
CA PRO A 11 -3.48 -8.76 -23.30
C PRO A 11 -3.39 -9.14 -24.79
N ARG A 12 -2.82 -8.25 -25.59
CA ARG A 12 -2.49 -8.59 -26.99
C ARG A 12 -1.50 -9.75 -26.98
N HIS A 13 -1.78 -10.78 -27.78
CA HIS A 13 -0.88 -11.92 -27.87
C HIS A 13 0.46 -11.46 -28.44
N TYR A 14 1.57 -11.77 -27.78
CA TYR A 14 2.90 -11.24 -28.13
C TYR A 14 3.33 -11.56 -29.58
N LYS A 15 2.87 -12.69 -30.14
CA LYS A 15 3.12 -13.03 -31.56
C LYS A 15 2.47 -12.07 -32.56
N ASN A 16 1.47 -11.31 -32.16
CA ASN A 16 0.82 -10.29 -32.98
C ASN A 16 1.50 -8.92 -32.86
N ILE A 17 2.53 -8.80 -32.02
CA ILE A 17 3.27 -7.56 -31.80
C ILE A 17 4.58 -7.66 -32.59
N GLU A 18 4.86 -6.69 -33.46
CA GLU A 18 6.00 -6.71 -34.40
C GLU A 18 7.32 -7.05 -33.70
N LEU A 19 7.56 -6.46 -32.52
CA LEU A 19 8.78 -6.65 -31.75
C LEU A 19 9.01 -8.10 -31.28
N TRP A 20 7.95 -8.89 -31.10
CA TRP A 20 8.01 -10.22 -30.48
C TRP A 20 7.37 -11.33 -31.32
N LYS A 21 7.09 -11.08 -32.60
CA LYS A 21 6.45 -12.03 -33.52
C LYS A 21 7.18 -13.39 -33.61
N ASP A 22 8.52 -13.37 -33.51
CA ASP A 22 9.39 -14.54 -33.65
C ASP A 22 9.86 -15.13 -32.30
N VAL A 23 9.35 -14.60 -31.18
CA VAL A 23 9.72 -15.05 -29.82
C VAL A 23 9.05 -16.39 -29.50
N THR A 24 9.82 -17.33 -28.94
CA THR A 24 9.27 -18.63 -28.52
C THR A 24 8.50 -18.51 -27.19
N GLU A 25 7.60 -19.45 -26.93
CA GLU A 25 6.87 -19.48 -25.65
C GLU A 25 7.83 -19.68 -24.45
N GLU A 26 8.90 -20.46 -24.62
CA GLU A 26 9.93 -20.64 -23.61
C GLU A 26 10.65 -19.33 -23.29
N GLN A 27 11.02 -18.56 -24.32
CA GLN A 27 11.62 -17.24 -24.14
C GLN A 27 10.64 -16.28 -23.46
N TRP A 28 9.39 -16.25 -23.91
CA TRP A 28 8.36 -15.38 -23.34
C TRP A 28 8.16 -15.66 -21.84
N ASN A 29 8.12 -16.93 -21.44
CA ASN A 29 7.94 -17.32 -20.04
C ASN A 29 9.23 -17.27 -19.21
N ASN A 30 10.38 -16.93 -19.79
CA ASN A 30 11.64 -16.79 -19.08
C ASN A 30 11.77 -15.38 -18.45
N PRO A 31 11.83 -15.24 -17.11
CA PRO A 31 11.93 -13.94 -16.46
C PRO A 31 13.22 -13.18 -16.79
N GLU A 32 14.35 -13.87 -17.01
CA GLU A 32 15.59 -13.23 -17.42
C GLU A 32 15.50 -12.68 -18.84
N TRP A 33 14.86 -13.41 -19.75
CA TRP A 33 14.63 -12.94 -21.11
C TRP A 33 13.79 -11.65 -21.11
N GLN A 34 12.72 -11.61 -20.31
CA GLN A 34 11.88 -10.42 -20.15
C GLN A 34 12.66 -9.20 -19.65
N LEU A 35 13.55 -9.41 -18.67
CA LEU A 35 14.38 -8.34 -18.11
C LEU A 35 15.45 -7.84 -19.10
N ARG A 36 16.05 -8.74 -19.88
CA ARG A 36 17.05 -8.41 -20.92
C ARG A 36 16.40 -7.69 -22.11
N ASN A 37 15.16 -8.05 -22.45
CA ASN A 37 14.42 -7.49 -23.59
C ASN A 37 13.41 -6.40 -23.17
N SER A 38 13.63 -5.75 -22.03
CA SER A 38 12.79 -4.62 -21.62
C SER A 38 12.86 -3.48 -22.64
N ILE A 39 11.71 -2.86 -22.91
CA ILE A 39 11.61 -1.66 -23.74
C ILE A 39 12.24 -0.49 -22.99
N ARG A 40 13.22 0.14 -23.63
CA ARG A 40 14.01 1.27 -23.12
C ARG A 40 14.13 2.42 -24.12
N THR A 41 13.76 2.22 -25.38
CA THR A 41 13.82 3.27 -26.41
C THR A 41 12.49 3.44 -27.15
N VAL A 42 12.33 4.59 -27.79
CA VAL A 42 11.11 4.91 -28.58
C VAL A 42 11.03 4.03 -29.83
N GLU A 43 12.17 3.65 -30.39
CA GLU A 43 12.27 2.77 -31.55
C GLU A 43 11.78 1.35 -31.24
N GLN A 44 11.98 0.87 -30.01
CA GLN A 44 11.36 -0.37 -29.53
C GLN A 44 9.86 -0.16 -29.27
N LEU A 45 9.48 0.95 -28.63
CA LEU A 45 8.11 1.24 -28.26
C LEU A 45 7.17 1.32 -29.49
N LYS A 46 7.59 1.95 -30.59
CA LYS A 46 6.78 2.07 -31.81
C LYS A 46 6.52 0.75 -32.54
N LYS A 47 7.26 -0.32 -32.21
CA LYS A 47 7.00 -1.69 -32.67
C LYS A 47 5.95 -2.41 -31.82
N VAL A 48 5.47 -1.75 -30.76
CA VAL A 48 4.49 -2.28 -29.81
C VAL A 48 3.18 -1.51 -29.87
N ILE A 49 3.22 -0.18 -30.06
CA ILE A 49 2.05 0.69 -30.12
C ILE A 49 2.14 1.64 -31.33
N HIS A 50 1.00 2.15 -31.77
CA HIS A 50 0.93 3.16 -32.81
C HIS A 50 1.29 4.54 -32.26
N LEU A 51 2.32 5.14 -32.87
CA LEU A 51 2.75 6.52 -32.61
C LEU A 51 2.83 7.28 -33.93
N ASN A 52 2.30 8.50 -33.96
CA ASN A 52 2.57 9.43 -35.04
C ASN A 52 3.93 10.11 -34.86
N ALA A 53 4.43 10.79 -35.90
CA ALA A 53 5.74 11.44 -35.89
C ALA A 53 5.92 12.48 -34.78
N HIS A 54 4.84 13.18 -34.40
CA HIS A 54 4.88 14.17 -33.31
C HIS A 54 5.00 13.48 -31.94
N GLN A 55 4.21 12.45 -31.70
CA GLN A 55 4.25 11.65 -30.47
C GLN A 55 5.62 10.99 -30.28
N GLU A 56 6.18 10.36 -31.32
CA GLU A 56 7.52 9.77 -31.30
C GLU A 56 8.58 10.82 -30.91
N LYS A 57 8.56 11.99 -31.57
CA LYS A 57 9.48 13.09 -31.30
C LYS A 57 9.38 13.59 -29.86
N GLU A 58 8.18 13.77 -29.34
CA GLU A 58 7.95 14.34 -28.01
C GLU A 58 8.29 13.36 -26.88
N ILE A 59 8.01 12.07 -27.05
CA ILE A 59 8.48 11.03 -26.10
C ILE A 59 10.01 10.97 -26.11
N LYS A 60 10.64 11.01 -27.29
CA LYS A 60 12.10 11.01 -27.43
C LYS A 60 12.73 12.22 -26.72
N ARG A 61 12.21 13.42 -26.96
CA ARG A 61 12.63 14.65 -26.27
C ARG A 61 12.51 14.52 -24.75
N THR A 62 11.42 13.91 -24.29
CA THR A 62 11.16 13.70 -22.86
C THR A 62 12.24 12.82 -22.24
N LEU A 63 12.53 11.67 -22.85
CA LEU A 63 13.57 10.76 -22.40
C LEU A 63 14.95 11.40 -22.38
N GLU A 64 15.30 12.15 -23.44
CA GLU A 64 16.57 12.87 -23.53
C GLU A 64 16.73 13.92 -22.40
N SER A 65 15.69 14.67 -22.09
CA SER A 65 15.71 15.63 -20.96
C SER A 65 15.86 14.92 -19.62
N LEU A 66 15.12 13.83 -19.38
CA LEU A 66 15.24 13.07 -18.12
C LEU A 66 16.62 12.40 -17.98
N HIS A 67 17.21 11.91 -19.08
CA HIS A 67 18.58 11.40 -19.09
C HIS A 67 19.62 12.48 -18.76
N LYS A 68 19.42 13.72 -19.23
CA LYS A 68 20.29 14.86 -18.86
C LYS A 68 20.22 15.20 -17.36
N GLU A 69 19.10 14.88 -16.72
CA GLU A 69 18.95 14.94 -15.25
C GLU A 69 19.49 13.69 -14.53
N GLY A 70 20.13 12.74 -15.24
CA GLY A 70 20.70 11.53 -14.66
C GLY A 70 19.71 10.39 -14.40
N LYS A 71 18.47 10.49 -14.90
CA LYS A 71 17.40 9.50 -14.63
C LYS A 71 17.32 8.45 -15.72
N ASP A 72 17.32 7.16 -15.35
CA ASP A 72 16.89 6.07 -16.24
C ASP A 72 15.36 6.00 -16.23
N ALA A 73 14.71 6.66 -17.19
CA ALA A 73 13.29 6.98 -17.09
C ALA A 73 12.34 5.95 -17.70
N MET A 74 12.84 5.00 -18.52
CA MET A 74 11.97 4.04 -19.21
C MET A 74 12.55 2.63 -19.18
N ARG A 75 11.80 1.74 -18.53
CA ARG A 75 12.01 0.29 -18.53
C ARG A 75 10.66 -0.39 -18.42
N ILE A 76 10.30 -1.19 -19.41
CA ILE A 76 9.01 -1.88 -19.45
C ILE A 76 9.27 -3.33 -19.88
N THR A 77 8.87 -4.32 -19.09
CA THR A 77 9.01 -5.73 -19.50
C THR A 77 8.15 -5.99 -20.75
N PRO A 78 8.55 -6.89 -21.65
CA PRO A 78 7.72 -7.31 -22.77
C PRO A 78 6.30 -7.72 -22.36
N TYR A 79 6.19 -8.50 -21.27
CA TYR A 79 4.91 -8.87 -20.68
C TYR A 79 4.08 -7.62 -20.34
N TYR A 80 4.59 -6.69 -19.52
CA TYR A 80 3.79 -5.55 -19.09
C TYR A 80 3.42 -4.62 -20.24
N ALA A 81 4.31 -4.47 -21.23
CA ALA A 81 4.04 -3.73 -22.46
C ALA A 81 2.96 -4.38 -23.34
N SER A 82 2.82 -5.71 -23.33
CA SER A 82 1.76 -6.41 -24.07
C SER A 82 0.33 -6.12 -23.57
N LEU A 83 0.21 -5.60 -22.33
CA LEU A 83 -1.08 -5.18 -21.78
C LEU A 83 -1.57 -3.86 -22.39
N MET A 84 -0.66 -3.04 -22.94
CA MET A 84 -1.03 -1.80 -23.62
C MET A 84 -1.90 -2.11 -24.83
N GLN A 85 -2.94 -1.30 -25.00
CA GLN A 85 -3.69 -1.26 -26.26
C GLN A 85 -2.82 -0.74 -27.40
N GLU A 86 -3.17 -1.13 -28.63
CA GLU A 86 -2.41 -0.79 -29.83
C GLU A 86 -2.40 0.72 -30.11
N ASP A 87 -3.54 1.39 -29.93
CA ASP A 87 -3.65 2.84 -29.92
C ASP A 87 -3.91 3.34 -28.49
N PRO A 88 -2.87 3.78 -27.76
CA PRO A 88 -3.03 4.23 -26.38
C PRO A 88 -3.66 5.62 -26.26
N PHE A 89 -3.82 6.36 -27.36
CA PHE A 89 -4.44 7.68 -27.36
C PHE A 89 -5.93 7.63 -27.71
N HIS A 90 -6.42 6.49 -28.19
CA HIS A 90 -7.84 6.19 -28.39
C HIS A 90 -8.21 4.83 -27.76
N PRO A 91 -8.03 4.67 -26.44
CA PRO A 91 -8.21 3.39 -25.78
C PRO A 91 -9.68 2.96 -25.75
N VAL A 92 -9.92 1.66 -25.84
CA VAL A 92 -11.20 1.05 -25.47
C VAL A 92 -11.26 0.93 -23.95
N MET A 93 -12.28 1.53 -23.36
CA MET A 93 -12.52 1.51 -21.91
C MET A 93 -13.78 0.72 -21.58
N LEU A 94 -14.08 0.56 -20.28
CA LEU A 94 -15.32 -0.07 -19.84
C LEU A 94 -16.54 0.66 -20.40
N ALA A 95 -17.61 -0.07 -20.71
CA ALA A 95 -18.87 0.52 -21.12
C ALA A 95 -19.35 1.59 -20.12
N GLY A 96 -19.63 2.80 -20.62
CA GLY A 96 -20.01 3.98 -19.84
C GLY A 96 -18.85 4.94 -19.53
N GLU A 97 -17.59 4.48 -19.63
CA GLU A 97 -16.43 5.37 -19.56
C GLU A 97 -16.22 6.05 -20.92
N LYS A 98 -15.98 7.36 -20.89
CA LYS A 98 -15.78 8.16 -22.10
C LYS A 98 -14.36 7.98 -22.62
N SER A 99 -14.13 6.92 -23.41
CA SER A 99 -12.83 6.58 -24.02
C SER A 99 -12.10 7.77 -24.64
N TYR A 100 -12.80 8.66 -25.36
CA TYR A 100 -12.23 9.84 -25.99
C TYR A 100 -11.66 10.91 -25.01
N LYS A 101 -11.87 10.73 -23.70
CA LYS A 101 -11.27 11.55 -22.63
C LYS A 101 -10.20 10.79 -21.84
N ARG A 102 -9.81 9.59 -22.27
CA ARG A 102 -8.90 8.71 -21.56
C ARG A 102 -7.67 8.40 -22.41
N LEU A 103 -6.62 8.00 -21.71
CA LEU A 103 -5.42 7.40 -22.27
C LEU A 103 -5.37 5.95 -21.81
N ASP A 104 -4.68 5.09 -22.55
CA ASP A 104 -4.48 3.72 -22.12
C ASP A 104 -3.78 3.70 -20.75
N PRO A 105 -4.36 3.04 -19.74
CA PRO A 105 -3.90 3.15 -18.37
C PRO A 105 -2.59 2.40 -18.14
N ILE A 106 -2.22 1.43 -18.99
CA ILE A 106 -0.92 0.77 -18.93
C ILE A 106 0.15 1.67 -19.54
N PHE A 107 -0.10 2.21 -20.73
CA PHE A 107 0.77 3.20 -21.38
C PHE A 107 1.07 4.38 -20.45
N TRP A 108 0.03 4.98 -19.88
CA TRP A 108 0.17 6.17 -19.03
C TRP A 108 1.00 5.90 -17.77
N GLN A 109 0.94 4.68 -17.23
CA GLN A 109 1.76 4.28 -16.08
C GLN A 109 3.21 3.91 -16.43
N SER A 110 3.55 3.72 -17.71
CA SER A 110 4.81 3.10 -18.16
C SER A 110 5.69 3.97 -19.05
N VAL A 111 5.10 4.86 -19.84
CA VAL A 111 5.84 5.63 -20.85
C VAL A 111 5.98 7.07 -20.39
N PRO A 112 7.22 7.61 -20.24
CA PRO A 112 7.40 9.03 -20.00
C PRO A 112 6.85 9.85 -21.17
N THR A 113 6.07 10.89 -20.86
CA THR A 113 5.48 11.79 -21.86
C THR A 113 5.86 13.24 -21.54
N PRO A 114 5.58 14.21 -22.43
CA PRO A 114 5.86 15.62 -22.14
C PRO A 114 5.27 16.09 -20.80
N ALA A 115 4.17 15.49 -20.34
CA ALA A 115 3.55 15.78 -19.06
C ALA A 115 4.49 15.61 -17.84
N ASN A 116 5.57 14.84 -17.98
CA ASN A 116 6.61 14.69 -16.96
C ASN A 116 7.56 15.89 -16.84
N LEU A 117 7.66 16.71 -17.89
CA LEU A 117 8.50 17.91 -17.92
C LEU A 117 7.69 19.20 -17.73
N LEU A 118 6.38 19.14 -17.97
CA LEU A 118 5.48 20.28 -17.76
C LEU A 118 5.34 20.58 -16.27
N PHE A 119 5.06 21.85 -15.96
CA PHE A 119 4.84 22.34 -14.59
C PHE A 119 6.00 22.06 -13.60
N PRO A 120 7.26 22.38 -13.96
CA PRO A 120 8.45 22.00 -13.18
C PRO A 120 8.51 22.60 -11.77
N ASN A 121 7.69 23.62 -11.48
CA ASN A 121 7.66 24.35 -10.21
C ASN A 121 6.40 24.05 -9.37
N THR A 122 5.58 23.07 -9.76
CA THR A 122 4.24 22.86 -9.16
C THR A 122 4.20 21.76 -8.08
N GLY A 123 5.25 20.92 -7.99
CA GLY A 123 5.39 19.91 -6.93
C GLY A 123 6.36 20.37 -5.83
N VAL A 124 6.12 19.95 -4.59
CA VAL A 124 7.07 20.07 -3.47
C VAL A 124 7.64 18.68 -3.22
N GLU A 125 8.95 18.53 -3.31
CA GLU A 125 9.64 17.24 -3.09
C GLU A 125 9.71 16.89 -1.59
N GLY A 126 8.55 16.67 -0.95
CA GLY A 126 8.47 16.60 0.51
C GLY A 126 7.64 15.44 1.09
N ALA A 127 6.99 14.61 0.26
CA ALA A 127 6.13 13.55 0.79
C ALA A 127 6.96 12.40 1.41
N MET A 128 8.14 12.12 0.86
CA MET A 128 9.20 11.34 1.49
C MET A 128 10.56 12.01 1.30
N ASP A 129 11.11 12.55 2.38
CA ASP A 129 12.54 12.72 2.53
C ASP A 129 13.07 11.48 3.25
N GLU A 130 13.65 10.55 2.49
CA GLU A 130 14.12 9.28 3.03
C GLU A 130 15.35 9.49 3.91
N ALA A 131 16.22 10.45 3.57
CA ALA A 131 17.46 10.70 4.29
C ALA A 131 17.22 11.19 5.73
N SER A 132 16.23 12.05 5.96
CA SER A 132 15.97 12.61 7.30
C SER A 132 15.43 11.61 8.32
N ARG A 133 15.07 10.38 7.90
CA ARG A 133 14.51 9.38 8.82
C ARG A 133 15.08 7.98 8.69
N CYS A 134 16.32 7.89 8.23
CA CYS A 134 17.04 6.64 8.04
C CYS A 134 18.15 6.45 9.07
N PHE A 135 18.42 5.18 9.41
CA PHE A 135 19.73 4.73 9.87
C PHE A 135 20.10 3.49 9.06
N GLY A 136 21.15 3.60 8.26
CA GLY A 136 21.37 2.62 7.20
C GLY A 136 20.20 2.60 6.22
N ALA A 137 19.84 1.40 5.80
CA ALA A 137 18.66 1.09 5.00
C ALA A 137 17.32 1.13 5.78
N ALA A 138 17.31 1.36 7.09
CA ALA A 138 16.09 1.32 7.89
C ALA A 138 15.43 2.71 8.00
N TYR A 139 14.22 2.82 7.46
CA TYR A 139 13.39 4.02 7.49
C TYR A 139 12.17 3.83 8.39
N GLN A 140 12.05 4.64 9.44
CA GLN A 140 10.96 4.52 10.41
C GLN A 140 10.09 5.78 10.49
N ARG A 141 8.79 5.54 10.62
CA ARG A 141 7.78 6.57 10.89
C ARG A 141 6.82 6.21 12.01
N TYR A 142 6.75 4.93 12.36
CA TYR A 142 5.77 4.40 13.29
C TYR A 142 6.48 3.66 14.42
N PRO A 143 5.92 3.64 15.64
CA PRO A 143 6.57 3.01 16.79
C PRO A 143 6.98 1.56 16.57
N ASN A 144 6.12 0.76 15.93
CA ASN A 144 6.25 -0.70 15.93
C ASN A 144 6.69 -1.32 14.60
N ARG A 145 6.96 -0.50 13.58
CA ARG A 145 7.22 -1.01 12.23
C ARG A 145 8.10 -0.09 11.41
N VAL A 146 8.88 -0.69 10.54
CA VAL A 146 9.94 -0.04 9.77
C VAL A 146 9.94 -0.53 8.32
N ALA A 147 10.42 0.31 7.41
CA ALA A 147 10.74 -0.08 6.05
C ALA A 147 12.26 -0.33 5.95
N LEU A 148 12.64 -1.49 5.41
CA LEU A 148 14.03 -1.85 5.14
C LEU A 148 14.24 -1.78 3.63
N PHE A 149 15.06 -0.84 3.17
CA PHE A 149 15.41 -0.66 1.76
C PHE A 149 16.50 -1.64 1.35
N VAL A 150 16.16 -2.59 0.49
CA VAL A 150 17.06 -3.69 0.09
C VAL A 150 17.48 -3.63 -1.38
N ALA A 151 16.80 -2.79 -2.16
CA ALA A 151 16.99 -2.61 -3.58
C ALA A 151 17.08 -1.11 -3.89
N GLU A 152 17.96 -0.73 -4.82
CA GLU A 152 18.04 0.64 -5.32
C GLU A 152 16.72 1.07 -5.98
N ASN A 153 16.49 2.36 -6.12
CA ASN A 153 15.26 2.89 -6.74
C ASN A 153 15.09 2.45 -8.20
N THR A 154 16.20 2.23 -8.91
CA THR A 154 16.23 1.74 -10.29
C THR A 154 16.16 0.21 -10.39
N SER A 155 16.19 -0.50 -9.25
CA SER A 155 16.06 -1.96 -9.20
C SER A 155 14.57 -2.37 -9.25
N CYS A 156 13.93 -2.10 -10.38
CA CYS A 156 12.56 -2.52 -10.69
C CYS A 156 12.52 -3.27 -12.03
N ALA A 157 11.61 -4.25 -12.16
CA ALA A 157 11.38 -4.93 -13.44
C ALA A 157 10.75 -3.99 -14.50
N SER A 158 9.86 -3.10 -14.06
CA SER A 158 9.31 -2.02 -14.88
C SER A 158 9.17 -0.74 -14.06
N TYR A 159 9.44 0.40 -14.67
CA TYR A 159 9.35 1.69 -13.99
C TYR A 159 7.92 2.22 -14.05
N CYS A 160 7.42 2.64 -12.89
CA CYS A 160 6.14 3.32 -12.77
C CYS A 160 6.39 4.81 -12.96
N ILE A 161 5.75 5.45 -13.93
CA ILE A 161 5.93 6.90 -14.16
C ILE A 161 5.38 7.73 -12.99
N HIS A 162 4.41 7.19 -12.25
CA HIS A 162 3.88 7.77 -11.01
C HIS A 162 4.66 7.36 -9.75
N CYS A 163 5.90 6.84 -9.88
CA CYS A 163 6.66 6.37 -8.72
C CYS A 163 6.86 7.50 -7.70
N GLN A 164 6.56 7.25 -6.42
CA GLN A 164 6.85 8.20 -5.34
C GLN A 164 8.36 8.51 -5.18
N ARG A 165 9.21 7.66 -5.77
CA ARG A 165 10.68 7.84 -5.84
C ARG A 165 11.15 8.30 -7.22
N ALA A 166 10.24 8.80 -8.07
CA ALA A 166 10.56 9.26 -9.43
C ALA A 166 11.62 10.37 -9.46
N LYS A 167 11.69 11.20 -8.41
CA LYS A 167 12.75 12.19 -8.22
C LYS A 167 14.15 11.57 -8.14
N SER A 168 14.24 10.36 -7.59
CA SER A 168 15.46 9.60 -7.31
C SER A 168 15.59 8.36 -8.20
N LEU A 169 15.07 8.41 -9.44
CA LEU A 169 15.46 7.45 -10.48
C LEU A 169 16.91 7.66 -10.97
N ASP A 170 17.63 8.58 -10.32
CA ASP A 170 19.08 8.64 -10.36
C ASP A 170 19.68 7.52 -9.48
N LYS A 171 20.91 7.11 -9.77
CA LYS A 171 21.60 6.03 -9.06
C LYS A 171 22.23 6.51 -7.74
N THR A 172 21.68 7.56 -7.12
CA THR A 172 22.33 8.26 -6.01
C THR A 172 22.12 7.56 -4.66
N VAL A 173 21.05 6.76 -4.53
CA VAL A 173 20.78 5.97 -3.33
C VAL A 173 21.59 4.69 -3.37
N ASP A 174 22.68 4.65 -2.59
CA ASP A 174 23.50 3.46 -2.44
C ASP A 174 22.86 2.50 -1.43
N VAL A 175 22.24 1.43 -1.92
CA VAL A 175 21.77 0.33 -1.08
C VAL A 175 22.83 -0.77 -1.15
N ASN A 176 23.92 -0.59 -0.41
CA ASN A 176 24.99 -1.58 -0.28
C ASN A 176 24.79 -2.51 0.95
N THR A 177 25.71 -3.46 1.14
CA THR A 177 25.66 -4.40 2.27
C THR A 177 25.81 -3.70 3.63
N LEU A 178 26.66 -2.68 3.73
CA LEU A 178 26.86 -1.92 4.97
C LEU A 178 25.56 -1.24 5.42
N GLU A 179 24.86 -0.55 4.51
CA GLU A 179 23.60 0.13 4.83
C GLU A 179 22.50 -0.87 5.22
N ILE A 180 22.43 -2.03 4.56
CA ILE A 180 21.53 -3.11 4.98
C ILE A 180 21.88 -3.62 6.37
N ASN A 181 23.16 -3.86 6.66
CA ASN A 181 23.60 -4.35 7.97
C ASN A 181 23.29 -3.36 9.09
N LYS A 182 23.47 -2.05 8.85
CA LYS A 182 23.04 -0.98 9.77
C LYS A 182 21.54 -1.05 10.03
N GLY A 183 20.73 -1.23 8.98
CA GLY A 183 19.28 -1.37 9.10
C GLY A 183 18.86 -2.62 9.88
N LEU A 184 19.47 -3.78 9.60
CA LEU A 184 19.22 -5.03 10.32
C LEU A 184 19.62 -4.93 11.80
N PHE A 185 20.78 -4.33 12.07
CA PHE A 185 21.24 -4.02 13.42
C PHE A 185 20.22 -3.17 14.18
N TYR A 186 19.74 -2.08 13.56
CA TYR A 186 18.76 -1.20 14.17
C TYR A 186 17.47 -1.94 14.55
N ILE A 187 16.95 -2.78 13.64
CA ILE A 187 15.76 -3.60 13.87
C ILE A 187 15.97 -4.57 15.05
N ALA A 188 17.17 -5.16 15.13
CA ALA A 188 17.52 -6.08 16.21
C ALA A 188 17.63 -5.36 17.57
N GLN A 189 18.03 -4.09 17.62
CA GLN A 189 18.13 -3.32 18.85
C GLN A 189 16.79 -2.74 19.31
N ASN A 190 15.95 -2.29 18.38
CA ASN A 190 14.67 -1.64 18.71
C ASN A 190 13.56 -2.68 18.93
N LYS A 191 13.33 -3.07 20.19
CA LYS A 191 12.34 -4.09 20.60
C LYS A 191 10.89 -3.70 20.31
N ASN A 192 10.61 -2.43 20.09
CA ASN A 192 9.27 -1.97 19.70
C ASN A 192 8.88 -2.48 18.31
N ILE A 193 9.87 -2.76 17.44
CA ILE A 193 9.64 -3.15 16.04
C ILE A 193 9.25 -4.63 15.94
N ASN A 194 7.96 -4.90 15.72
CA ASN A 194 7.46 -6.26 15.51
C ASN A 194 7.07 -6.55 14.06
N GLU A 195 7.18 -5.57 13.16
CA GLU A 195 6.87 -5.69 11.74
C GLU A 195 7.91 -4.97 10.86
N VAL A 196 8.44 -5.67 9.84
CA VAL A 196 9.38 -5.12 8.86
C VAL A 196 8.77 -5.20 7.46
N LEU A 197 8.85 -4.10 6.71
CA LEU A 197 8.57 -4.06 5.28
C LEU A 197 9.88 -4.10 4.50
N VAL A 198 10.18 -5.23 3.88
CA VAL A 198 11.27 -5.38 2.91
C VAL A 198 10.83 -4.72 1.60
N THR A 199 11.53 -3.66 1.18
CA THR A 199 11.13 -2.78 0.07
C THR A 199 12.38 -2.16 -0.60
N GLY A 200 12.20 -1.28 -1.58
CA GLY A 200 13.27 -0.57 -2.27
C GLY A 200 12.70 0.10 -3.52
N GLY A 201 13.39 -0.04 -4.65
CA GLY A 201 12.74 -0.14 -5.94
C GLY A 201 11.71 -1.29 -5.92
N ASP A 202 12.18 -2.53 -5.94
CA ASP A 202 11.34 -3.72 -5.77
C ASP A 202 12.09 -4.83 -5.00
N ALA A 203 11.48 -5.36 -3.94
CA ALA A 203 12.13 -6.34 -3.06
C ALA A 203 12.48 -7.68 -3.73
N LEU A 204 11.83 -8.01 -4.85
CA LEU A 204 12.13 -9.24 -5.61
C LEU A 204 13.10 -9.01 -6.77
N MET A 205 13.61 -7.78 -6.94
CA MET A 205 14.58 -7.43 -7.99
C MET A 205 16.03 -7.41 -7.47
N ILE A 206 16.29 -8.12 -6.38
CA ILE A 206 17.63 -8.35 -5.83
C ILE A 206 18.04 -9.81 -6.04
N GLY A 207 19.35 -10.09 -5.98
CA GLY A 207 19.86 -11.45 -6.10
C GLY A 207 19.33 -12.40 -4.99
N LYS A 208 19.10 -13.67 -5.34
CA LYS A 208 18.61 -14.71 -4.42
C LYS A 208 19.42 -14.81 -3.13
N ASN A 209 20.75 -14.73 -3.21
CA ASN A 209 21.64 -14.78 -2.05
C ASN A 209 21.43 -13.58 -1.10
N ARG A 210 21.23 -12.38 -1.67
CA ARG A 210 20.96 -11.16 -0.90
C ARG A 210 19.60 -11.26 -0.21
N LEU A 211 18.57 -11.72 -0.93
CA LEU A 211 17.24 -11.94 -0.36
C LEU A 211 17.27 -12.97 0.78
N ARG A 212 17.95 -14.11 0.59
CA ARG A 212 18.16 -15.14 1.62
C ARG A 212 18.81 -14.54 2.86
N TYR A 213 19.95 -13.87 2.70
CA TYR A 213 20.67 -13.24 3.81
C TYR A 213 19.76 -12.32 4.64
N ILE A 214 19.03 -11.42 3.99
CA ILE A 214 18.16 -10.45 4.67
C ILE A 214 17.05 -11.16 5.44
N LEU A 215 16.38 -12.13 4.81
CA LEU A 215 15.29 -12.88 5.46
C LEU A 215 15.80 -13.74 6.61
N GLU A 216 16.98 -14.36 6.48
CA GLU A 216 17.63 -15.13 7.53
C GLU A 216 18.00 -14.25 8.74
N GLU A 217 18.58 -13.06 8.51
CA GLU A 217 18.91 -12.12 9.59
C GLU A 217 17.65 -11.60 10.30
N LEU A 218 16.60 -11.24 9.54
CA LEU A 218 15.30 -10.90 10.12
C LEU A 218 14.69 -12.09 10.89
N GLY A 219 14.90 -13.31 10.39
CA GLY A 219 14.50 -14.57 11.01
C GLY A 219 15.07 -14.76 12.43
N LYS A 220 16.31 -14.31 12.67
CA LYS A 220 16.99 -14.41 13.97
C LYS A 220 16.40 -13.50 15.06
N ILE A 221 15.69 -12.44 14.67
CA ILE A 221 15.19 -11.42 15.60
C ILE A 221 13.94 -11.95 16.32
N SER A 222 14.01 -12.10 17.66
CA SER A 222 12.99 -12.79 18.45
C SER A 222 11.68 -12.00 18.62
N HIS A 223 11.76 -10.67 18.74
CA HIS A 223 10.59 -9.78 18.85
C HIS A 223 9.89 -9.51 17.51
N LEU A 224 10.54 -9.82 16.39
CA LEU A 224 9.96 -9.66 15.06
C LEU A 224 8.92 -10.75 14.77
N ARG A 225 7.71 -10.35 14.39
CA ARG A 225 6.60 -11.27 14.10
C ARG A 225 6.12 -11.26 12.66
N VAL A 226 6.30 -10.15 11.95
CA VAL A 226 5.76 -9.97 10.60
C VAL A 226 6.83 -9.48 9.65
N ILE A 227 6.95 -10.13 8.50
CA ILE A 227 7.79 -9.69 7.38
C ILE A 227 6.88 -9.46 6.17
N ARG A 228 6.95 -8.26 5.61
CA ARG A 228 6.18 -7.89 4.42
C ARG A 228 7.12 -7.72 3.25
N ILE A 229 6.80 -8.31 2.12
CA ILE A 229 7.58 -8.15 0.89
C ILE A 229 6.83 -7.20 -0.04
N ALA A 230 7.33 -5.97 -0.19
CA ALA A 230 6.79 -5.01 -1.16
C ALA A 230 7.34 -5.30 -2.55
N SER A 231 6.47 -5.76 -3.45
CA SER A 231 6.87 -6.08 -4.81
C SER A 231 5.73 -5.89 -5.81
N ARG A 232 6.04 -5.19 -6.90
CA ARG A 232 5.18 -5.07 -8.08
C ARG A 232 5.49 -6.16 -9.10
N VAL A 233 6.56 -6.95 -8.92
CA VAL A 233 6.91 -8.10 -9.80
C VAL A 233 5.72 -9.01 -10.12
N PRO A 234 4.85 -9.43 -9.19
CA PRO A 234 3.69 -10.25 -9.57
C PRO A 234 2.83 -9.63 -10.67
N VAL A 235 2.78 -8.29 -10.73
CA VAL A 235 1.97 -7.52 -11.68
C VAL A 235 2.70 -7.26 -12.99
N VAL A 236 4.01 -6.99 -12.96
CA VAL A 236 4.78 -6.56 -14.15
C VAL A 236 5.70 -7.64 -14.72
N LEU A 237 5.95 -8.71 -13.98
CA LEU A 237 6.81 -9.84 -14.35
C LEU A 237 6.35 -11.12 -13.62
N PRO A 238 5.10 -11.57 -13.83
CA PRO A 238 4.51 -12.69 -13.08
C PRO A 238 5.30 -13.99 -13.19
N MET A 239 6.01 -14.22 -14.30
CA MET A 239 6.87 -15.39 -14.53
C MET A 239 8.04 -15.50 -13.55
N LEU A 240 8.44 -14.42 -12.87
CA LEU A 240 9.48 -14.47 -11.82
C LEU A 240 8.97 -15.17 -10.55
N ILE A 241 7.65 -15.29 -10.38
CA ILE A 241 7.01 -15.96 -9.24
C ILE A 241 7.02 -17.48 -9.46
N THR A 242 8.12 -18.11 -9.05
CA THR A 242 8.35 -19.55 -9.12
C THR A 242 8.21 -20.21 -7.75
N ASP A 243 7.97 -21.53 -7.72
CA ASP A 243 7.95 -22.29 -6.47
C ASP A 243 9.30 -22.25 -5.75
N GLU A 244 10.41 -22.21 -6.49
CA GLU A 244 11.77 -22.09 -5.95
C GLU A 244 11.94 -20.77 -5.17
N LEU A 245 11.48 -19.65 -5.73
CA LEU A 245 11.56 -18.35 -5.07
C LEU A 245 10.71 -18.31 -3.79
N LEU A 246 9.48 -18.83 -3.87
CA LEU A 246 8.55 -18.83 -2.73
C LEU A 246 9.03 -19.76 -1.61
N HIS A 247 9.60 -20.92 -1.97
CA HIS A 247 10.24 -21.82 -1.01
C HIS A 247 11.41 -21.15 -0.31
N LEU A 248 12.31 -20.51 -1.07
CA LEU A 248 13.43 -19.75 -0.52
C LEU A 248 12.96 -18.69 0.49
N ILE A 249 11.91 -17.93 0.15
CA ILE A 249 11.36 -16.92 1.04
C ILE A 249 10.86 -17.54 2.35
N ASN A 250 10.07 -18.62 2.25
CA ASN A 250 9.48 -19.26 3.43
C ASN A 250 10.57 -19.86 4.34
N GLU A 251 11.49 -20.61 3.75
CA GLU A 251 12.60 -21.24 4.47
C GLU A 251 13.48 -20.18 5.15
N SER A 252 13.92 -19.17 4.40
CA SER A 252 14.86 -18.16 4.91
C SER A 252 14.26 -17.35 6.06
N ALA A 253 13.01 -16.92 5.93
CA ALA A 253 12.33 -16.11 6.95
C ALA A 253 12.07 -16.87 8.26
N ASN A 254 11.99 -18.20 8.19
CA ASN A 254 11.63 -19.06 9.32
C ASN A 254 12.72 -20.05 9.75
N LYS A 255 13.89 -20.05 9.11
CA LYS A 255 15.02 -20.94 9.40
C LYS A 255 15.42 -21.02 10.88
N TYR A 256 15.29 -19.90 11.59
CA TYR A 256 15.65 -19.77 13.01
C TYR A 256 14.44 -19.71 13.95
N SER A 257 13.22 -19.88 13.43
CA SER A 257 12.00 -19.92 14.22
C SER A 257 11.93 -21.20 15.05
N LYS A 258 11.87 -21.07 16.38
CA LYS A 258 11.74 -22.20 17.34
C LYS A 258 10.30 -22.44 17.81
N GLY A 259 9.32 -21.73 17.24
CA GLY A 259 7.92 -21.74 17.67
C GLY A 259 7.01 -21.42 16.50
N ILE A 260 5.96 -20.61 16.74
CA ILE A 260 5.11 -20.13 15.64
C ILE A 260 5.96 -19.33 14.65
N ASP A 261 5.86 -19.72 13.38
CA ASP A 261 6.53 -19.05 12.26
C ASP A 261 6.20 -17.57 12.20
N LYS A 262 7.15 -16.79 11.69
CA LYS A 262 6.92 -15.38 11.36
C LYS A 262 5.90 -15.31 10.23
N TYR A 263 4.96 -14.39 10.35
CA TYR A 263 3.96 -14.18 9.31
C TYR A 263 4.55 -13.40 8.16
N VAL A 264 4.76 -14.09 7.02
CA VAL A 264 5.27 -13.49 5.79
C VAL A 264 4.11 -13.23 4.83
N TYR A 265 4.04 -12.04 4.23
CA TYR A 265 3.02 -11.74 3.22
C TYR A 265 3.48 -10.69 2.21
N PHE A 266 2.81 -10.63 1.06
CA PHE A 266 3.17 -9.73 -0.03
C PHE A 266 2.33 -8.45 -0.02
N MET A 267 2.98 -7.33 -0.31
CA MET A 267 2.34 -6.07 -0.64
C MET A 267 2.59 -5.77 -2.11
N THR A 268 1.56 -5.92 -2.94
CA THR A 268 1.64 -5.62 -4.37
C THR A 268 0.96 -4.30 -4.73
N HIS A 269 1.03 -3.91 -5.99
CA HIS A 269 0.68 -2.56 -6.46
C HIS A 269 -0.07 -2.64 -7.80
N ILE A 270 -1.38 -2.87 -7.71
CA ILE A 270 -2.30 -2.99 -8.85
C ILE A 270 -3.10 -1.69 -8.89
N ASN A 271 -3.11 -1.03 -10.03
CA ASN A 271 -3.79 0.24 -10.24
C ASN A 271 -5.00 0.12 -11.17
N HIS A 272 -5.04 -0.88 -12.04
CA HIS A 272 -6.10 -0.98 -13.03
C HIS A 272 -6.51 -2.43 -13.32
N TYR A 273 -7.77 -2.66 -13.68
CA TYR A 273 -8.26 -4.01 -13.97
C TYR A 273 -7.57 -4.68 -15.16
N GLN A 274 -6.97 -3.90 -16.06
CA GLN A 274 -6.16 -4.43 -17.18
C GLN A 274 -4.88 -5.13 -16.70
N GLU A 275 -4.42 -4.86 -15.49
CA GLU A 275 -3.27 -5.55 -14.90
C GLU A 275 -3.65 -6.93 -14.35
N ILE A 276 -4.94 -7.26 -14.29
CA ILE A 276 -5.47 -8.51 -13.75
C ILE A 276 -5.63 -9.54 -14.86
N THR A 277 -4.50 -10.16 -15.21
CA THR A 277 -4.38 -11.15 -16.28
C THR A 277 -4.38 -12.59 -15.74
N ASN A 278 -4.42 -13.55 -16.66
CA ASN A 278 -4.21 -14.97 -16.33
C ASN A 278 -2.83 -15.24 -15.71
N ASP A 279 -1.77 -14.57 -16.18
CA ASP A 279 -0.42 -14.75 -15.64
C ASP A 279 -0.30 -14.23 -14.21
N LEU A 280 -0.88 -13.06 -13.90
CA LEU A 280 -0.97 -12.57 -12.53
C LEU A 280 -1.79 -13.53 -11.66
N ALA A 281 -2.96 -14.00 -12.13
CA ALA A 281 -3.79 -14.94 -11.38
C ALA A 281 -3.04 -16.25 -11.05
N ASN A 282 -2.22 -16.76 -11.97
CA ASN A 282 -1.37 -17.92 -11.74
C ASN A 282 -0.26 -17.65 -10.72
N ALA A 283 0.40 -16.49 -10.81
CA ALA A 283 1.40 -16.07 -9.82
C ALA A 283 0.79 -15.95 -8.41
N VAL A 284 -0.39 -15.34 -8.30
CA VAL A 284 -1.14 -15.22 -7.05
C VAL A 284 -1.52 -16.59 -6.49
N LYS A 285 -2.01 -17.50 -7.34
CA LYS A 285 -2.31 -18.88 -6.94
C LYS A 285 -1.09 -19.62 -6.40
N ARG A 286 0.09 -19.42 -6.99
CA ARG A 286 1.36 -19.98 -6.48
C ARG A 286 1.71 -19.39 -5.12
N ILE A 287 1.66 -18.07 -4.96
CA ILE A 287 1.94 -17.39 -3.68
C ILE A 287 1.06 -17.96 -2.55
N HIS A 288 -0.24 -18.14 -2.80
CA HIS A 288 -1.15 -18.71 -1.82
C HIS A 288 -0.89 -20.18 -1.48
N ARG A 289 -0.46 -20.99 -2.46
CA ARG A 289 -0.08 -22.40 -2.21
C ARG A 289 1.08 -22.55 -1.23
N HIS A 290 1.97 -21.56 -1.16
CA HIS A 290 3.06 -21.49 -0.19
C HIS A 290 2.63 -20.85 1.15
N GLY A 291 1.33 -20.62 1.37
CA GLY A 291 0.78 -20.12 2.63
C GLY A 291 0.84 -18.60 2.81
N PHE A 292 1.34 -17.86 1.82
CA PHE A 292 1.41 -16.41 1.89
C PHE A 292 0.08 -15.75 1.50
N THR A 293 -0.23 -14.61 2.12
CA THR A 293 -1.33 -13.75 1.69
C THR A 293 -0.80 -12.57 0.87
N ILE A 294 -1.69 -11.93 0.11
CA ILE A 294 -1.33 -10.79 -0.72
C ILE A 294 -2.30 -9.65 -0.44
N ARG A 295 -1.73 -8.47 -0.19
CA ARG A 295 -2.45 -7.20 -0.03
C ARG A 295 -2.03 -6.24 -1.13
N ASN A 296 -2.89 -5.29 -1.48
CA ASN A 296 -2.65 -4.35 -2.56
C ASN A 296 -2.70 -2.88 -2.12
N GLN A 297 -1.70 -2.12 -2.53
CA GLN A 297 -1.74 -0.65 -2.49
C GLN A 297 -2.04 -0.14 -3.90
N THR A 298 -3.26 0.31 -4.13
CA THR A 298 -3.64 1.04 -5.34
C THR A 298 -3.35 2.53 -5.13
N VAL A 299 -2.93 3.26 -6.16
CA VAL A 299 -2.85 4.73 -6.15
C VAL A 299 -3.97 5.29 -7.02
N LEU A 300 -4.67 6.33 -6.54
CA LEU A 300 -5.68 7.04 -7.30
C LEU A 300 -5.00 7.97 -8.30
N LEU A 301 -5.12 7.66 -9.59
CA LEU A 301 -4.33 8.22 -10.68
C LEU A 301 -5.24 8.69 -11.83
N ASN A 302 -5.10 9.95 -12.22
CA ASN A 302 -5.79 10.54 -13.36
C ASN A 302 -5.43 9.80 -14.67
N HIS A 303 -6.44 9.52 -15.50
CA HIS A 303 -6.40 8.69 -16.71
C HIS A 303 -6.11 7.21 -16.49
N VAL A 304 -5.85 6.76 -15.26
CA VAL A 304 -5.61 5.34 -14.96
C VAL A 304 -6.84 4.73 -14.34
N ASN A 305 -7.26 5.25 -13.18
CA ASN A 305 -8.34 4.65 -12.40
C ASN A 305 -9.23 5.70 -11.71
N ASP A 306 -9.19 6.96 -12.15
CA ASP A 306 -10.04 8.04 -11.64
C ASP A 306 -11.50 7.97 -12.17
N TYR A 307 -12.02 6.75 -12.36
CA TYR A 307 -13.41 6.49 -12.75
C TYR A 307 -14.04 5.47 -11.81
N PHE A 308 -15.23 5.80 -11.31
CA PHE A 308 -15.95 5.01 -10.30
C PHE A 308 -16.07 3.52 -10.65
N LYS A 309 -16.55 3.19 -11.86
CA LYS A 309 -16.72 1.80 -12.30
C LYS A 309 -15.37 1.09 -12.47
N THR A 310 -14.35 1.80 -12.95
CA THR A 310 -12.99 1.26 -13.10
C THR A 310 -12.38 0.87 -11.75
N LEU A 311 -12.55 1.68 -10.70
CA LEU A 311 -12.13 1.30 -9.34
C LEU A 311 -12.91 0.10 -8.83
N ALA A 312 -14.24 0.10 -8.98
CA ALA A 312 -15.09 -1.01 -8.53
C ALA A 312 -14.66 -2.34 -9.16
N GLU A 313 -14.43 -2.34 -10.48
CA GLU A 313 -13.97 -3.51 -11.22
C GLU A 313 -12.56 -3.93 -10.81
N THR A 314 -11.65 -2.96 -10.63
CA THR A 314 -10.27 -3.24 -10.19
C THR A 314 -10.26 -3.93 -8.82
N PHE A 315 -11.03 -3.42 -7.85
CA PHE A 315 -11.12 -3.99 -6.51
C PHE A 315 -11.78 -5.37 -6.48
N ARG A 316 -12.88 -5.56 -7.22
CA ARG A 316 -13.56 -6.87 -7.30
C ARG A 316 -12.66 -7.92 -7.93
N ARG A 317 -12.09 -7.63 -9.09
CA ARG A 317 -11.27 -8.58 -9.85
C ARG A 317 -9.99 -8.94 -9.10
N MET A 318 -9.36 -7.99 -8.41
CA MET A 318 -8.16 -8.32 -7.61
C MET A 318 -8.53 -9.25 -6.45
N PHE A 319 -9.68 -9.01 -5.80
CA PHE A 319 -10.15 -9.88 -4.73
C PHE A 319 -10.50 -11.28 -5.23
N TRP A 320 -11.15 -11.40 -6.39
CA TRP A 320 -11.51 -12.69 -6.98
C TRP A 320 -10.32 -13.58 -7.31
N ILE A 321 -9.16 -13.00 -7.63
CA ILE A 321 -7.93 -13.79 -7.81
C ILE A 321 -7.19 -14.09 -6.49
N GLY A 322 -7.62 -13.53 -5.35
CA GLY A 322 -7.01 -13.75 -4.02
C GLY A 322 -6.19 -12.56 -3.48
N VAL A 323 -6.18 -11.41 -4.16
CA VAL A 323 -5.45 -10.22 -3.74
C VAL A 323 -6.37 -9.28 -2.95
N HIS A 324 -6.06 -9.01 -1.69
CA HIS A 324 -6.88 -8.16 -0.83
C HIS A 324 -6.61 -6.66 -1.06
N PRO A 325 -7.60 -5.85 -1.47
CA PRO A 325 -7.47 -4.39 -1.50
C PRO A 325 -7.14 -3.86 -0.10
N TYR A 326 -6.05 -3.10 0.05
CA TYR A 326 -5.59 -2.62 1.36
C TYR A 326 -5.65 -1.09 1.47
N TYR A 327 -5.03 -0.38 0.54
CA TYR A 327 -5.15 1.07 0.44
C TYR A 327 -5.51 1.50 -0.97
N LEU A 328 -6.37 2.52 -1.07
CA LEU A 328 -6.37 3.47 -2.16
C LEU A 328 -5.56 4.68 -1.67
N LEU A 329 -4.41 4.94 -2.29
CA LEU A 329 -3.52 6.02 -1.89
C LEU A 329 -3.77 7.23 -2.78
N GLN A 330 -3.86 8.41 -2.16
CA GLN A 330 -3.78 9.65 -2.91
C GLN A 330 -2.40 9.75 -3.58
N CYS A 331 -2.39 10.11 -4.87
CA CYS A 331 -1.15 10.38 -5.61
C CYS A 331 -0.35 11.50 -4.93
N HIS A 332 0.96 11.33 -4.83
CA HIS A 332 1.84 12.28 -4.15
C HIS A 332 2.04 13.53 -5.01
N LYS A 333 2.32 14.66 -4.36
CA LYS A 333 2.56 15.95 -5.00
C LYS A 333 4.03 16.14 -5.41
N GLU A 334 4.63 15.10 -5.98
CA GLU A 334 6.04 15.11 -6.38
C GLU A 334 6.21 15.80 -7.75
N LYS A 335 7.38 16.42 -7.94
CA LYS A 335 7.75 17.06 -9.20
C LYS A 335 7.76 16.02 -10.34
N GLY A 336 7.22 16.39 -11.50
CA GLY A 336 7.18 15.55 -12.69
C GLY A 336 6.06 14.50 -12.74
N ILE A 337 5.23 14.39 -11.69
CA ILE A 337 4.07 13.47 -11.66
C ILE A 337 2.73 14.16 -11.38
N VAL A 338 2.71 15.49 -11.34
CA VAL A 338 1.53 16.28 -10.94
C VAL A 338 0.29 16.04 -11.83
N HIS A 339 0.48 15.63 -13.08
CA HIS A 339 -0.59 15.30 -14.02
C HIS A 339 -1.39 14.03 -13.65
N PHE A 340 -0.87 13.19 -12.75
CA PHE A 340 -1.59 12.05 -12.19
C PHE A 340 -2.53 12.42 -11.04
N ILE A 341 -2.37 13.60 -10.45
CA ILE A 341 -3.04 13.96 -9.21
C ILE A 341 -4.53 14.18 -9.46
N THR A 342 -5.35 13.52 -8.66
CA THR A 342 -6.80 13.71 -8.61
C THR A 342 -7.18 14.53 -7.37
N PRO A 343 -8.26 15.33 -7.40
CA PRO A 343 -8.76 15.99 -6.20
C PRO A 343 -9.16 14.97 -5.13
N ILE A 344 -8.80 15.23 -3.87
CA ILE A 344 -9.10 14.32 -2.74
C ILE A 344 -10.60 14.03 -2.64
N GLN A 345 -11.43 15.01 -2.95
CA GLN A 345 -12.89 14.92 -2.93
C GLN A 345 -13.40 13.81 -3.85
N VAL A 346 -12.76 13.59 -5.01
CA VAL A 346 -13.14 12.51 -5.93
C VAL A 346 -12.93 11.16 -5.27
N GLY A 347 -11.77 10.93 -4.65
CA GLY A 347 -11.48 9.70 -3.91
C GLY A 347 -12.47 9.48 -2.76
N LYS A 348 -12.77 10.53 -1.98
CA LYS A 348 -13.76 10.45 -0.88
C LYS A 348 -15.14 10.05 -1.39
N LEU A 349 -15.63 10.70 -2.44
CA LEU A 349 -16.92 10.42 -3.05
C LEU A 349 -16.96 8.99 -3.60
N TYR A 350 -15.94 8.55 -4.33
CA TYR A 350 -15.90 7.19 -4.85
C TYR A 350 -15.90 6.15 -3.73
N MET A 351 -15.08 6.31 -2.69
CA MET A 351 -15.09 5.36 -1.57
C MET A 351 -16.43 5.30 -0.85
N GLN A 352 -17.06 6.46 -0.62
CA GLN A 352 -18.39 6.54 -0.02
C GLN A 352 -19.43 5.82 -0.88
N GLN A 353 -19.42 6.05 -2.20
CA GLN A 353 -20.37 5.46 -3.14
C GLN A 353 -20.08 3.99 -3.45
N LEU A 354 -18.87 3.49 -3.20
CA LEU A 354 -18.58 2.05 -3.28
C LEU A 354 -19.05 1.31 -2.03
N GLN A 355 -19.08 1.99 -0.88
CA GLN A 355 -19.58 1.44 0.37
C GLN A 355 -21.06 1.07 0.25
N GLY A 356 -21.38 -0.20 0.57
CA GLY A 356 -22.73 -0.78 0.40
C GLY A 356 -22.99 -1.35 -0.99
N TRP A 357 -22.29 -0.88 -2.03
CA TRP A 357 -22.49 -1.32 -3.42
C TRP A 357 -21.53 -2.43 -3.88
N ILE A 358 -20.39 -2.56 -3.21
CA ILE A 358 -19.46 -3.70 -3.35
C ILE A 358 -19.24 -4.35 -1.99
N SER A 359 -18.69 -5.56 -1.99
CA SER A 359 -18.41 -6.29 -0.74
C SER A 359 -17.46 -5.50 0.16
N GLY A 360 -17.77 -5.38 1.45
CA GLY A 360 -16.99 -4.56 2.39
C GLY A 360 -15.52 -4.97 2.48
N ILE A 361 -15.19 -6.25 2.28
CA ILE A 361 -13.79 -6.73 2.27
C ILE A 361 -13.00 -6.28 1.03
N THR A 362 -13.69 -5.84 -0.03
CA THR A 362 -13.08 -5.33 -1.26
C THR A 362 -12.86 -3.82 -1.25
N ILE A 363 -13.34 -3.13 -0.20
CA ILE A 363 -13.22 -1.69 -0.08
C ILE A 363 -11.91 -1.36 0.65
N PRO A 364 -10.88 -0.84 -0.03
CA PRO A 364 -9.64 -0.45 0.64
C PRO A 364 -9.86 0.79 1.51
N ARG A 365 -8.92 1.08 2.40
CA ARG A 365 -8.90 2.38 3.09
C ARG A 365 -8.39 3.44 2.13
N TYR A 366 -9.10 4.55 1.96
CA TYR A 366 -8.56 5.70 1.23
C TYR A 366 -7.70 6.56 2.15
N ALA A 367 -6.44 6.80 1.77
CA ALA A 367 -5.47 7.48 2.61
C ALA A 367 -4.50 8.35 1.79
N ALA A 368 -3.93 9.37 2.41
CA ALA A 368 -2.80 10.14 1.87
C ALA A 368 -1.58 9.97 2.79
N ASN A 369 -0.37 9.93 2.20
CA ASN A 369 0.84 10.14 3.00
C ASN A 369 1.03 11.65 3.16
N VAL A 370 1.18 12.10 4.40
CA VAL A 370 1.43 13.51 4.71
C VAL A 370 2.93 13.77 4.76
N GLU A 371 3.31 14.96 4.29
CA GLU A 371 4.67 15.48 4.28
C GLU A 371 5.28 15.53 5.69
N GLY A 372 6.62 15.57 5.79
CA GLY A 372 7.32 15.58 7.09
C GLY A 372 7.24 14.25 7.87
N GLY A 373 6.70 13.19 7.24
CA GLY A 373 6.64 11.85 7.82
C GLY A 373 5.55 11.66 8.89
N GLY A 374 4.47 12.44 8.83
CA GLY A 374 3.25 12.21 9.62
C GLY A 374 2.54 10.87 9.32
N GLY A 375 2.99 10.17 8.27
CA GLY A 375 2.49 8.86 7.89
C GLY A 375 1.21 8.92 7.06
N LYS A 376 0.56 7.78 6.90
CA LYS A 376 -0.73 7.62 6.21
C LYS A 376 -1.87 8.12 7.07
N ILE A 377 -2.57 9.16 6.61
CA ILE A 377 -3.83 9.64 7.18
C ILE A 377 -4.99 9.06 6.37
N VAL A 378 -5.94 8.42 7.05
CA VAL A 378 -7.17 7.92 6.42
C VAL A 378 -8.07 9.11 6.09
N LEU A 379 -8.43 9.22 4.82
CA LEU A 379 -9.29 10.27 4.26
C LEU A 379 -10.74 9.81 4.11
N MET A 380 -11.02 8.54 4.41
CA MET A 380 -12.38 8.02 4.38
C MET A 380 -13.29 8.79 5.34
N PRO A 381 -14.56 8.99 4.96
CA PRO A 381 -15.58 9.41 5.90
C PRO A 381 -15.81 8.26 6.88
N SER A 382 -15.00 8.16 7.94
CA SER A 382 -15.56 7.68 9.21
C SER A 382 -16.77 8.56 9.49
N GLY A 383 -17.90 8.02 9.92
CA GLY A 383 -19.20 8.71 9.97
C GLY A 383 -19.31 10.04 10.72
N HIS A 384 -18.24 10.78 11.01
CA HIS A 384 -18.21 12.17 11.47
C HIS A 384 -17.31 13.04 10.57
N ASP A 385 -17.71 14.30 10.50
CA ASP A 385 -17.27 15.38 9.62
C ASP A 385 -15.75 15.53 9.43
N THR A 386 -15.32 15.57 8.16
CA THR A 386 -13.93 15.81 7.72
C THR A 386 -13.80 17.14 6.96
N LEU A 387 -14.70 18.09 7.20
CA LEU A 387 -14.76 19.42 6.58
C LEU A 387 -14.03 20.51 7.37
N ASN A 388 -12.93 20.19 8.05
CA ASN A 388 -12.10 21.21 8.73
C ASN A 388 -12.80 21.96 9.87
N VAL A 389 -13.85 21.38 10.46
CA VAL A 389 -14.60 21.94 11.61
C VAL A 389 -13.84 21.92 12.94
N GLN A 390 -12.56 21.55 12.95
CA GLN A 390 -11.69 21.40 14.14
C GLN A 390 -12.22 20.51 15.27
N ALA A 391 -13.39 19.89 15.11
CA ALA A 391 -13.96 18.94 16.06
C ALA A 391 -13.25 17.60 15.93
N LYS A 392 -12.63 17.14 17.01
CA LYS A 392 -12.14 15.76 17.11
C LYS A 392 -13.29 14.85 17.52
N ILE A 393 -13.20 13.57 17.15
CA ILE A 393 -14.22 12.59 17.57
C ILE A 393 -14.38 12.57 19.09
N ASP A 394 -13.30 12.81 19.86
CA ASP A 394 -13.29 12.93 21.32
C ASP A 394 -14.03 14.14 21.89
N ASP A 395 -14.40 15.13 21.07
CA ASP A 395 -15.01 16.37 21.54
C ASP A 395 -16.56 16.27 21.65
N LYS A 396 -17.20 15.29 20.99
CA LYS A 396 -18.68 15.12 20.96
C LYS A 396 -19.22 13.77 21.47
N ILE A 397 -18.39 12.96 22.14
CA ILE A 397 -18.73 11.57 22.52
C ILE A 397 -19.84 11.44 23.59
N SER A 398 -20.34 12.54 24.17
CA SER A 398 -21.31 12.46 25.28
C SER A 398 -22.77 12.24 24.86
N GLU A 399 -23.09 12.35 23.58
CA GLU A 399 -24.44 12.13 23.06
C GLU A 399 -24.61 10.62 22.81
N SER A 400 -25.55 9.97 23.50
CA SER A 400 -25.80 8.51 23.38
C SER A 400 -26.47 8.11 22.05
N PHE A 401 -26.32 8.96 21.04
CA PHE A 401 -26.87 8.83 19.70
C PHE A 401 -25.91 9.45 18.68
N ALA A 402 -26.08 9.09 17.41
CA ALA A 402 -25.39 9.73 16.30
C ALA A 402 -26.34 9.91 15.12
N ASP A 403 -26.13 10.95 14.30
CA ASP A 403 -26.78 11.01 13.00
C ASP A 403 -26.02 10.11 12.03
N VAL A 404 -26.73 9.13 11.44
CA VAL A 404 -26.13 8.12 10.56
C VAL A 404 -26.70 8.26 9.16
N SER A 405 -25.81 8.40 8.18
CA SER A 405 -26.17 8.29 6.76
C SER A 405 -25.92 6.88 6.27
N THR A 406 -26.92 6.29 5.63
CA THR A 406 -26.88 4.93 5.06
C THR A 406 -26.44 4.95 3.60
N TRP A 407 -26.02 3.80 3.08
CA TRP A 407 -25.51 3.66 1.70
C TRP A 407 -26.58 3.92 0.62
N ASP A 408 -27.86 3.77 0.95
CA ASP A 408 -29.01 4.05 0.07
C ASP A 408 -29.58 5.47 0.29
N GLY A 409 -28.84 6.35 0.97
CA GLY A 409 -29.16 7.76 1.10
C GLY A 409 -30.14 8.13 2.21
N ARG A 410 -30.54 7.18 3.07
CA ARG A 410 -31.37 7.50 4.25
C ARG A 410 -30.52 8.13 5.34
N ILE A 411 -31.06 9.16 5.97
CA ILE A 411 -30.49 9.76 7.18
C ILE A 411 -31.30 9.27 8.37
N MET A 412 -30.64 8.58 9.29
CA MET A 412 -31.18 8.22 10.60
C MET A 412 -30.71 9.27 11.60
N TYR A 413 -31.58 10.21 11.93
CA TYR A 413 -31.32 11.19 12.96
C TYR A 413 -31.40 10.53 14.33
N ARG A 414 -30.44 10.84 15.21
CA ARG A 414 -30.37 10.31 16.58
C ARG A 414 -30.44 8.77 16.63
N TYR A 415 -29.64 8.08 15.81
CA TYR A 415 -29.47 6.64 15.95
C TYR A 415 -28.93 6.30 17.35
N GLU A 416 -29.80 5.75 18.19
CA GLU A 416 -29.49 5.32 19.55
C GLU A 416 -29.10 3.83 19.53
N ALA A 417 -27.89 3.51 19.97
CA ALA A 417 -27.43 2.13 20.08
C ALA A 417 -27.80 1.47 21.43
N LEU A 418 -28.24 2.27 22.42
CA LEU A 418 -28.57 1.77 23.76
C LEU A 418 -30.06 1.43 23.86
N GLY A 419 -30.36 0.31 24.51
CA GLY A 419 -31.73 -0.07 24.86
C GLY A 419 -32.34 0.90 25.88
N ARG A 420 -33.68 1.00 25.87
CA ARG A 420 -34.47 1.84 26.78
C ARG A 420 -35.17 0.96 27.82
N THR A 421 -35.23 1.41 29.07
CA THR A 421 -35.87 0.70 30.20
C THR A 421 -36.40 1.72 31.21
N ASP A 422 -37.35 1.34 32.05
CA ASP A 422 -37.74 2.15 33.21
C ASP A 422 -36.85 1.85 34.44
N TYR A 423 -36.95 2.70 35.45
CA TYR A 423 -36.08 2.60 36.63
C TYR A 423 -36.37 1.36 37.51
N LYS A 424 -37.61 0.87 37.49
CA LYS A 424 -38.05 -0.29 38.28
C LYS A 424 -37.51 -1.57 37.66
N GLU A 425 -37.64 -1.70 36.34
CA GLU A 425 -37.07 -2.80 35.56
C GLU A 425 -35.55 -2.82 35.68
N PHE A 426 -34.88 -1.66 35.50
CA PHE A 426 -33.43 -1.55 35.66
C PHE A 426 -32.96 -2.05 37.04
N LYS A 427 -33.56 -1.54 38.12
CA LYS A 427 -33.18 -1.94 39.48
C LYS A 427 -33.44 -3.40 39.77
N ALA A 428 -34.57 -3.95 39.31
CA ALA A 428 -34.88 -5.36 39.47
C ALA A 428 -33.86 -6.24 38.74
N GLY A 429 -33.53 -5.90 37.49
CA GLY A 429 -32.53 -6.61 36.70
C GLY A 429 -31.13 -6.57 37.32
N VAL A 430 -30.70 -5.40 37.80
CA VAL A 430 -29.41 -5.26 38.51
C VAL A 430 -29.40 -6.11 39.78
N LYS A 431 -30.47 -6.08 40.59
CA LYS A 431 -30.55 -6.88 41.82
C LYS A 431 -30.46 -8.38 41.55
N ILE A 432 -31.22 -8.88 40.57
CA ILE A 432 -31.17 -10.30 40.18
C ILE A 432 -29.74 -10.71 39.82
N MET A 433 -29.03 -9.86 39.07
CA MET A 433 -27.65 -10.13 38.69
C MET A 433 -26.67 -9.98 39.85
N ASP A 434 -26.87 -9.03 40.77
CA ASP A 434 -26.06 -8.90 41.97
C ASP A 434 -26.21 -10.14 42.88
N ASP A 435 -27.43 -10.65 43.06
CA ASP A 435 -27.73 -11.88 43.79
C ASP A 435 -27.10 -13.11 43.10
N PHE A 436 -27.20 -13.20 41.77
CA PHE A 436 -26.61 -14.29 40.98
C PHE A 436 -25.07 -14.27 41.01
N ILE A 437 -24.46 -13.09 40.89
CA ILE A 437 -23.00 -12.92 40.90
C ILE A 437 -22.45 -13.05 42.34
N GLY A 438 -23.28 -12.78 43.35
CA GLY A 438 -22.86 -12.72 44.76
C GLY A 438 -22.00 -11.49 45.08
N ARG A 439 -22.03 -10.47 44.22
CA ARG A 439 -21.25 -9.22 44.39
C ARG A 439 -21.95 -8.06 43.70
N GLU A 440 -22.28 -7.05 44.49
CA GLU A 440 -22.86 -5.80 43.98
C GLU A 440 -21.94 -5.05 43.01
N LYS A 441 -22.55 -4.30 42.08
CA LYS A 441 -21.88 -3.38 41.13
C LYS A 441 -21.01 -4.06 40.08
N ALA A 442 -21.04 -5.40 39.99
CA ALA A 442 -20.38 -6.13 38.91
C ALA A 442 -21.20 -6.07 37.61
N PHE A 443 -22.54 -6.13 37.70
CA PHE A 443 -23.43 -6.02 36.56
C PHE A 443 -24.02 -4.61 36.48
N LEU A 444 -23.43 -3.78 35.62
CA LEU A 444 -23.86 -2.39 35.40
C LEU A 444 -24.15 -2.19 33.90
N PRO A 445 -25.35 -2.54 33.41
CA PRO A 445 -25.68 -2.38 32.00
C PRO A 445 -25.80 -0.89 31.65
N LYS A 446 -25.43 -0.54 30.42
CA LYS A 446 -25.56 0.81 29.86
C LYS A 446 -26.89 0.92 29.14
N LEU A 447 -27.87 1.53 29.78
CA LEU A 447 -29.23 1.64 29.27
C LEU A 447 -29.69 3.09 29.38
N ILE A 448 -30.62 3.48 28.53
CA ILE A 448 -31.33 4.74 28.66
C ILE A 448 -32.52 4.51 29.61
N ILE A 449 -32.54 5.22 30.73
CA ILE A 449 -33.72 5.30 31.59
C ILE A 449 -34.72 6.25 30.95
N VAL A 450 -35.97 5.81 30.82
CA VAL A 450 -37.07 6.61 30.30
C VAL A 450 -38.19 6.80 31.32
N ASP A 451 -38.97 7.88 31.16
CA ASP A 451 -40.23 8.08 31.88
C ASP A 451 -41.38 7.22 31.29
N GLU A 452 -42.57 7.31 31.91
CA GLU A 452 -43.77 6.59 31.45
C GLU A 452 -44.21 6.97 30.02
N LYS A 453 -43.76 8.12 29.51
CA LYS A 453 -44.02 8.61 28.15
C LYS A 453 -42.91 8.24 27.17
N GLY A 454 -41.86 7.56 27.63
CA GLY A 454 -40.70 7.17 26.82
C GLY A 454 -39.66 8.28 26.63
N ASN A 455 -39.74 9.39 27.37
CA ASN A 455 -38.76 10.47 27.31
C ASN A 455 -37.49 10.08 28.05
N HIS A 456 -36.32 10.47 27.51
CA HIS A 456 -35.02 10.25 28.13
C HIS A 456 -34.94 10.96 29.49
N ILE A 457 -34.59 10.20 30.54
CA ILE A 457 -34.27 10.71 31.88
C ILE A 457 -32.75 10.75 32.06
N GLU A 458 -32.11 9.58 31.95
CA GLU A 458 -30.66 9.44 32.12
C GLU A 458 -30.12 8.26 31.31
N THR A 459 -28.79 8.13 31.27
CA THR A 459 -28.14 6.94 30.75
C THR A 459 -27.30 6.32 31.86
N THR A 460 -27.57 5.06 32.20
CA THR A 460 -26.90 4.35 33.28
C THR A 460 -25.46 3.97 32.92
N ASN A 461 -24.62 3.83 33.95
CA ASN A 461 -23.24 3.36 33.87
C ASN A 461 -22.42 3.98 32.72
N ARG A 462 -22.56 5.30 32.52
CA ARG A 462 -21.72 6.03 31.56
C ARG A 462 -20.26 5.80 31.92
N THR A 463 -19.56 5.05 31.09
CA THR A 463 -18.11 4.91 31.23
C THR A 463 -17.50 6.29 30.99
N LYS A 464 -16.83 6.85 32.01
CA LYS A 464 -15.96 8.01 31.78
C LYS A 464 -14.98 7.60 30.71
N LEU A 465 -14.92 8.36 29.62
CA LEU A 465 -13.98 8.09 28.56
C LEU A 465 -12.57 8.07 29.16
N PRO A 466 -11.72 7.09 28.79
CA PRO A 466 -10.33 7.17 29.15
C PRO A 466 -9.83 8.52 28.65
N LYS A 467 -9.20 9.30 29.54
CA LYS A 467 -8.48 10.49 29.12
C LYS A 467 -7.26 10.01 28.34
N LEU A 468 -7.44 9.61 27.09
CA LEU A 468 -6.35 9.12 26.22
C LEU A 468 -5.29 10.21 25.98
N LYS A 469 -5.63 11.48 26.22
CA LYS A 469 -4.68 12.60 26.26
C LYS A 469 -3.76 12.57 27.49
N THR A 470 -4.16 11.94 28.60
CA THR A 470 -3.37 11.83 29.84
C THR A 470 -2.75 10.44 30.06
N LEU A 471 -3.15 9.43 29.29
CA LEU A 471 -2.53 8.10 29.30
C LEU A 471 -1.42 8.05 28.24
N LYS A 472 -0.20 7.76 28.65
CA LYS A 472 0.91 7.53 27.73
C LYS A 472 0.65 6.24 26.97
N LYS A 473 0.17 6.35 25.73
CA LYS A 473 -0.13 5.19 24.86
C LYS A 473 1.05 4.22 24.73
N ALA A 474 2.27 4.76 24.76
CA ALA A 474 3.48 3.97 24.74
C ALA A 474 3.58 3.02 25.96
N GLU A 475 3.24 3.49 27.16
CA GLU A 475 3.20 2.64 28.37
C GLU A 475 2.12 1.55 28.26
N LEU A 476 0.91 1.91 27.79
CA LEU A 476 -0.18 0.94 27.60
C LEU A 476 0.16 -0.18 26.59
N LEU A 477 1.04 0.13 25.64
CA LEU A 477 1.50 -0.81 24.61
C LEU A 477 2.85 -1.45 24.95
N ASN A 478 3.38 -1.19 26.16
CA ASN A 478 4.69 -1.65 26.62
C ASN A 478 5.83 -1.30 25.65
N TYR A 479 5.82 -0.09 25.09
CA TYR A 479 6.91 0.40 24.25
C TYR A 479 8.04 0.98 25.08
N ASP A 480 9.27 0.64 24.70
CA ASP A 480 10.47 1.31 25.17
C ASP A 480 10.43 2.79 24.72
N LEU A 481 10.62 3.69 25.67
CA LEU A 481 10.57 5.14 25.47
C LEU A 481 11.94 5.68 25.05
N TYR A 482 11.94 6.80 24.34
CA TYR A 482 13.14 7.53 23.94
C TYR A 482 13.09 8.99 24.40
N ILE A 483 12.53 9.91 23.60
CA ILE A 483 12.42 11.33 23.91
C ILE A 483 10.95 11.69 24.15
N ASN A 484 10.68 12.55 25.15
CA ASN A 484 9.34 13.10 25.44
C ASN A 484 8.24 12.03 25.60
N ASP A 485 8.54 10.93 26.31
CA ASP A 485 7.62 9.80 26.50
C ASP A 485 7.13 9.13 25.21
N MET A 486 7.88 9.31 24.12
CA MET A 486 7.60 8.69 22.83
C MET A 486 8.67 7.64 22.48
N PRO A 487 8.29 6.51 21.86
CA PRO A 487 9.24 5.57 21.29
C PRO A 487 10.09 6.23 20.21
N LEU A 488 11.28 5.67 19.95
CA LEU A 488 12.09 6.08 18.80
C LEU A 488 11.35 5.77 17.49
N ILE A 489 10.86 6.83 16.84
CA ILE A 489 10.12 6.77 15.57
C ILE A 489 10.87 7.41 14.39
N ASN A 490 12.02 8.00 14.67
CA ASN A 490 12.95 8.54 13.70
C ASN A 490 14.37 8.14 14.13
N PRO A 491 15.01 7.16 13.47
CA PRO A 491 16.33 6.69 13.86
C PRO A 491 17.43 7.73 13.64
N ALA A 492 17.21 8.74 12.78
CA ALA A 492 18.16 9.83 12.58
C ALA A 492 18.37 10.65 13.88
N ASP A 493 17.34 10.72 14.75
CA ASP A 493 17.43 11.41 16.04
C ASP A 493 18.42 10.72 17.01
N ALA A 494 18.72 9.44 16.78
CA ALA A 494 19.63 8.62 17.58
C ALA A 494 20.88 8.16 16.79
N ALA A 495 21.17 8.80 15.65
CA ALA A 495 22.16 8.29 14.69
C ALA A 495 23.56 8.09 15.29
N GLU A 496 24.05 9.03 16.09
CA GLU A 496 25.39 8.93 16.71
C GLU A 496 25.49 7.75 17.68
N GLU A 497 24.45 7.54 18.51
CA GLU A 497 24.38 6.43 19.46
C GLU A 497 24.29 5.09 18.73
N LEU A 498 23.45 5.02 17.68
CA LEU A 498 23.28 3.83 16.86
C LEU A 498 24.58 3.49 16.11
N GLU A 499 25.31 4.48 15.60
CA GLU A 499 26.57 4.28 14.90
C GLU A 499 27.64 3.72 15.84
N ALA A 500 27.76 4.26 17.06
CA ALA A 500 28.69 3.76 18.06
C ALA A 500 28.40 2.29 18.43
N LYS A 501 27.13 1.95 18.65
CA LYS A 501 26.72 0.57 18.96
C LYS A 501 26.88 -0.36 17.75
N PHE A 502 26.62 0.12 16.54
CA PHE A 502 26.79 -0.64 15.31
C PHE A 502 28.27 -1.05 15.11
N ARG A 503 29.21 -0.12 15.30
CA ARG A 503 30.65 -0.39 15.17
C ARG A 503 31.15 -1.49 16.10
N ALA A 504 30.57 -1.58 17.30
CA ALA A 504 30.87 -2.61 18.30
C ALA A 504 30.13 -3.94 18.07
N SER A 505 29.21 -4.00 17.10
CA SER A 505 28.34 -5.17 16.87
C SER A 505 28.94 -6.17 15.87
N ALA A 506 28.46 -7.41 15.93
CA ALA A 506 28.80 -8.45 14.96
C ALA A 506 28.37 -8.11 13.51
N PHE A 507 27.39 -7.21 13.33
CA PHE A 507 26.97 -6.76 11.99
C PHE A 507 28.06 -5.96 11.26
N ASN A 508 28.98 -5.34 12.01
CA ASN A 508 30.13 -4.64 11.44
C ASN A 508 31.32 -5.57 11.15
N GLN A 509 31.42 -6.69 11.87
CA GLN A 509 32.52 -7.66 11.71
C GLN A 509 32.31 -8.59 10.50
N ASN A 510 31.08 -8.72 10.00
CA ASN A 510 30.71 -9.55 8.85
C ASN A 510 30.83 -8.82 7.48
N ILE A 511 31.61 -7.74 7.40
CA ILE A 511 31.80 -6.94 6.15
C ILE A 511 33.10 -7.36 5.42
N ILE A 512 33.65 -8.55 5.70
CA ILE A 512 34.86 -9.09 5.05
C ILE A 512 34.48 -10.02 3.91
#